data_AF-Q5KMJ6-F1
#
_entry.id   AF-Q5KMJ6-F1
#
_cell.length_a   1.000
_cell.length_b   1.000
_cell.length_c   1.000
_cell.angle_alpha   90.00
_cell.angle_beta   90.00
_cell.angle_gamma   90.00
#
_symmetry.space_group_name_H-M   'P 1'
#
loop_
_entity.id
_entity.type
_entity.pdbx_description
1 polymer ?
#
loop_
_entity_poly.entity_id
_entity_poly.type
_entity_poly.pdbx_seq_one_letter_code
_entity_poly.pdbx_strand_id
1 'polypeptide(L)'
;MSRRHSQFRPCIDLHQGVVKQIVGGTLDLTSQSGAGPTENFVATHPPSYFADLYKTNDLVGGHIIKLGPGNDEAAKEAVSAWRNGMQVGGGITETNAQEWLNNGASKVIVTSYLFPNGKFDEDRLKRLANQAGKDKLVVDISCRKRENGWVVAMNGWKTLTDMAVTKESIQLVERYCSELLIHAADVEGLCQGIDEELVTRLGEWVSIPCTYAGGAKDISDLALVDRLSNGKVDLTFGSSLDIFGGKGVKFTDLVKADKEAKEHLKCTTCIDSDTC
;
A
#
# COMPACT_ATOMS: atom_id res chain seq x y z
N MET A 1 9.67 -27.61 1.16
CA MET A 1 8.38 -26.93 0.92
C MET A 1 8.70 -25.68 0.12
N SER A 2 8.14 -25.54 -1.08
CA SER A 2 8.29 -24.30 -1.85
C SER A 2 7.51 -23.21 -1.11
N ARG A 3 8.17 -22.08 -0.86
CA ARG A 3 7.55 -20.94 -0.17
C ARG A 3 7.03 -19.95 -1.20
N ARG A 4 6.05 -19.15 -0.80
CA ARG A 4 5.63 -17.96 -1.56
C ARG A 4 6.84 -17.04 -1.79
N HIS A 5 6.85 -16.36 -2.94
CA HIS A 5 7.75 -15.25 -3.21
C HIS A 5 7.01 -13.91 -3.16
N SER A 6 7.70 -12.87 -2.69
CA SER A 6 7.20 -11.50 -2.70
C SER A 6 6.85 -11.04 -4.11
N GLN A 7 5.73 -10.34 -4.21
CA GLN A 7 5.19 -9.80 -5.47
C GLN A 7 5.39 -8.28 -5.53
N PHE A 8 5.36 -7.76 -6.76
CA PHE A 8 5.25 -6.32 -6.98
C PHE A 8 3.79 -5.90 -6.83
N ARG A 9 3.54 -4.87 -6.02
CA ARG A 9 2.21 -4.26 -5.86
C ARG A 9 2.24 -2.85 -6.45
N PRO A 10 1.51 -2.58 -7.55
CA PRO A 10 1.55 -1.27 -8.16
C PRO A 10 0.76 -0.23 -7.36
N CYS A 11 1.18 1.03 -7.40
CA CYS A 11 0.49 2.14 -6.76
C CYS A 11 0.03 3.21 -7.74
N ILE A 12 -0.94 4.02 -7.32
CA ILE A 12 -1.35 5.29 -7.93
C ILE A 12 -1.61 6.29 -6.80
N ASP A 13 -0.69 7.21 -6.59
CA ASP A 13 -0.86 8.26 -5.58
C ASP A 13 -1.47 9.50 -6.22
N LEU A 14 -2.63 9.93 -5.73
CA LEU A 14 -3.41 11.03 -6.27
C LEU A 14 -3.31 12.25 -5.36
N HIS A 15 -2.90 13.39 -5.92
CA HIS A 15 -2.95 14.67 -5.23
C HIS A 15 -3.52 15.73 -6.19
N GLN A 16 -4.64 16.35 -5.78
CA GLN A 16 -5.41 17.30 -6.60
C GLN A 16 -5.86 16.72 -7.95
N GLY A 17 -6.25 15.44 -7.96
CA GLY A 17 -6.77 14.75 -9.14
C GLY A 17 -5.71 14.29 -10.14
N VAL A 18 -4.43 14.49 -9.83
CA VAL A 18 -3.30 14.10 -10.69
C VAL A 18 -2.46 13.05 -10.01
N VAL A 19 -1.93 12.10 -10.79
CA VAL A 19 -0.98 11.11 -10.29
C VAL A 19 0.35 11.80 -10.00
N LYS A 20 0.82 11.73 -8.76
CA LYS A 20 2.06 12.36 -8.32
C LYS A 20 2.89 11.38 -7.50
N GLN A 21 4.20 11.52 -7.58
CA GLN A 21 5.11 10.87 -6.63
C GLN A 21 5.71 11.95 -5.73
N ILE A 22 5.65 11.74 -4.42
CA ILE A 22 6.04 12.75 -3.42
C ILE A 22 7.13 12.22 -2.49
N VAL A 23 7.78 13.12 -1.75
CA VAL A 23 8.64 12.75 -0.63
C VAL A 23 7.82 12.69 0.65
N GLY A 24 7.92 11.56 1.37
CA GLY A 24 7.20 11.31 2.61
C GLY A 24 7.39 12.43 3.63
N GLY A 25 6.30 12.77 4.35
CA GLY A 25 6.33 13.78 5.41
C GLY A 25 6.43 15.25 4.96
N THR A 26 6.59 15.53 3.65
CA THR A 26 6.53 16.91 3.11
C THR A 26 5.11 17.36 2.80
N LEU A 27 4.17 16.41 2.71
CA LEU A 27 2.76 16.66 2.40
C LEU A 27 2.05 17.36 3.55
N ASP A 28 1.57 18.59 3.31
CA ASP A 28 0.70 19.30 4.24
C ASP A 28 -0.78 19.22 3.85
N LEU A 29 -1.49 18.27 4.44
CA LEU A 29 -2.94 18.17 4.29
C LEU A 29 -3.72 19.13 5.20
N THR A 30 -3.04 19.91 6.04
CA THR A 30 -3.65 20.71 7.12
C THR A 30 -3.60 22.22 6.90
N SER A 31 -2.70 22.73 6.04
CA SER A 31 -2.62 24.15 5.74
C SER A 31 -3.31 24.49 4.41
N GLN A 32 -4.09 25.56 4.41
CA GLN A 32 -4.63 26.17 3.17
C GLN A 32 -3.61 27.11 2.49
N SER A 33 -2.42 27.30 3.08
CA SER A 33 -1.47 28.37 2.73
C SER A 33 0.01 27.97 2.74
N GLY A 34 0.36 26.69 2.87
CA GLY A 34 1.75 26.21 2.83
C GLY A 34 2.12 25.61 1.47
N ALA A 35 3.40 25.68 1.10
CA ALA A 35 3.94 25.05 -0.11
C ALA A 35 3.46 23.60 -0.24
N GLY A 36 3.06 23.19 -1.45
CA GLY A 36 2.63 21.82 -1.74
C GLY A 36 3.72 20.78 -1.38
N PRO A 37 3.40 19.48 -1.39
CA PRO A 37 4.40 18.45 -1.12
C PRO A 37 5.61 18.61 -2.04
N THR A 38 6.78 18.16 -1.58
CA THR A 38 7.91 18.01 -2.50
C THR A 38 7.57 16.90 -3.48
N GLU A 39 7.39 17.27 -4.74
CA GLU A 39 7.03 16.37 -5.82
C GLU A 39 8.29 15.84 -6.49
N ASN A 40 8.44 14.52 -6.52
CA ASN A 40 9.43 13.84 -7.37
C ASN A 40 8.96 13.79 -8.82
N PHE A 41 7.64 13.67 -9.02
CA PHE A 41 7.04 13.58 -10.34
C PHE A 41 5.56 13.98 -10.34
N VAL A 42 5.12 14.56 -11.46
CA VAL A 42 3.72 14.81 -11.78
C VAL A 42 3.45 14.14 -13.13
N ALA A 43 2.53 13.18 -13.15
CA ALA A 43 2.22 12.46 -14.37
C ALA A 43 1.49 13.33 -15.38
N THR A 44 1.83 13.15 -16.66
CA THR A 44 1.09 13.69 -17.80
C THR A 44 -0.09 12.81 -18.21
N HIS A 45 0.01 11.51 -17.92
CA HIS A 45 -1.05 10.55 -18.17
C HIS A 45 -2.10 10.55 -17.05
N PRO A 46 -3.38 10.28 -17.39
CA PRO A 46 -4.43 10.22 -16.39
C PRO A 46 -4.34 8.95 -15.52
N PRO A 47 -5.02 8.89 -14.37
CA PRO A 47 -5.04 7.71 -13.51
C PRO A 47 -5.51 6.42 -14.20
N SER A 48 -6.47 6.52 -15.14
CA SER A 48 -6.95 5.38 -15.94
C SER A 48 -5.84 4.71 -16.75
N TYR A 49 -4.91 5.48 -17.31
CA TYR A 49 -3.78 4.96 -18.08
C TYR A 49 -2.94 3.99 -17.25
N PHE A 50 -2.63 4.35 -16.00
CA PHE A 50 -1.86 3.50 -15.10
C PHE A 50 -2.65 2.25 -14.70
N ALA A 51 -3.94 2.39 -14.38
CA ALA A 51 -4.80 1.26 -14.06
C ALA A 51 -4.94 0.26 -15.23
N ASP A 52 -5.09 0.75 -16.46
CA ASP A 52 -5.13 -0.09 -17.67
C ASP A 52 -3.79 -0.77 -17.95
N LEU A 53 -2.67 -0.08 -17.69
CA LEU A 53 -1.33 -0.66 -17.78
C LEU A 53 -1.18 -1.82 -16.77
N TYR A 54 -1.61 -1.64 -15.52
CA TYR A 54 -1.55 -2.69 -14.51
C TYR A 54 -2.47 -3.87 -14.84
N LYS A 55 -3.68 -3.59 -15.33
CA LYS A 55 -4.65 -4.59 -15.80
C LYS A 55 -4.10 -5.44 -16.93
N THR A 56 -3.51 -4.81 -17.94
CA THR A 56 -2.94 -5.49 -19.12
C THR A 56 -1.79 -6.43 -18.73
N ASN A 57 -1.12 -6.16 -17.61
CA ASN A 57 -0.03 -6.97 -17.08
C ASN A 57 -0.46 -7.86 -15.88
N ASP A 58 -1.76 -7.97 -15.60
CA ASP A 58 -2.32 -8.78 -14.50
C ASP A 58 -1.75 -8.44 -13.10
N LEU A 59 -1.35 -7.19 -12.87
CA LEU A 59 -0.74 -6.76 -11.60
C LEU A 59 -1.80 -6.48 -10.51
N VAL A 60 -2.32 -7.55 -9.91
CA VAL A 60 -3.36 -7.48 -8.87
C VAL A 60 -2.84 -7.01 -7.50
N GLY A 61 -3.75 -6.56 -6.64
CA GLY A 61 -3.41 -6.11 -5.28
C GLY A 61 -2.76 -4.72 -5.23
N GLY A 62 -2.80 -3.99 -6.35
CA GLY A 62 -2.37 -2.62 -6.40
C GLY A 62 -3.34 -1.67 -5.70
N HIS A 63 -2.84 -0.50 -5.30
CA HIS A 63 -3.62 0.48 -4.53
C HIS A 63 -3.61 1.87 -5.16
N ILE A 64 -4.70 2.60 -4.93
CA ILE A 64 -4.87 4.01 -5.27
C ILE A 64 -5.01 4.77 -3.96
N ILE A 65 -4.11 5.72 -3.67
CA ILE A 65 -4.13 6.50 -2.43
C ILE A 65 -4.50 7.95 -2.74
N LYS A 66 -5.61 8.42 -2.16
CA LYS A 66 -6.04 9.81 -2.23
C LYS A 66 -5.32 10.64 -1.17
N LEU A 67 -4.28 11.36 -1.59
CA LEU A 67 -3.52 12.27 -0.76
C LEU A 67 -4.26 13.61 -0.65
N GLY A 68 -5.23 13.69 0.26
CA GLY A 68 -6.01 14.90 0.50
C GLY A 68 -7.28 15.05 -0.36
N PRO A 69 -7.94 16.22 -0.32
CA PRO A 69 -9.18 16.48 -1.04
C PRO A 69 -8.95 16.62 -2.56
N GLY A 70 -10.04 16.53 -3.33
CA GLY A 70 -10.02 16.76 -4.79
C GLY A 70 -9.57 15.56 -5.63
N ASN A 71 -9.51 14.35 -5.04
CA ASN A 71 -9.02 13.15 -5.70
C ASN A 71 -10.12 12.14 -6.08
N ASP A 72 -11.37 12.37 -5.66
CA ASP A 72 -12.43 11.34 -5.78
C ASP A 72 -12.76 11.00 -7.24
N GLU A 73 -12.87 11.98 -8.13
CA GLU A 73 -13.14 11.73 -9.56
C GLU A 73 -11.98 11.00 -10.24
N ALA A 74 -10.75 11.40 -9.96
CA ALA A 74 -9.54 10.72 -10.44
C ALA A 74 -9.44 9.26 -9.93
N ALA A 75 -9.81 9.01 -8.68
CA ALA A 75 -9.84 7.66 -8.12
C ALA A 75 -10.95 6.81 -8.75
N LYS A 76 -12.16 7.37 -8.97
CA LYS A 76 -13.25 6.69 -9.69
C LYS A 76 -12.86 6.36 -11.13
N GLU A 77 -12.12 7.24 -11.79
CA GLU A 77 -11.60 7.02 -13.14
C GLU A 77 -10.67 5.80 -13.19
N ALA A 78 -9.67 5.73 -12.30
CA ALA A 78 -8.75 4.59 -12.20
C ALA A 78 -9.48 3.28 -11.85
N VAL A 79 -10.40 3.33 -10.88
CA VAL A 79 -11.23 2.16 -10.51
C VAL A 79 -12.08 1.68 -11.68
N SER A 80 -12.61 2.59 -12.50
CA SER A 80 -13.46 2.23 -13.64
C SER A 80 -12.68 1.56 -14.76
N ALA A 81 -11.41 1.95 -14.99
CA ALA A 81 -10.52 1.31 -15.95
C ALA A 81 -10.27 -0.17 -15.61
N TRP A 82 -10.14 -0.48 -14.30
CA TRP A 82 -10.02 -1.85 -13.80
C TRP A 82 -10.94 -2.14 -12.61
N ARG A 83 -12.23 -2.36 -12.91
CA ARG A 83 -13.21 -2.79 -11.91
C ARG A 83 -12.76 -4.09 -11.24
N ASN A 84 -12.84 -4.10 -9.91
CA ASN A 84 -12.39 -5.15 -9.01
C ASN A 84 -10.89 -5.48 -9.09
N GLY A 85 -10.06 -4.62 -9.70
CA GLY A 85 -8.62 -4.82 -9.81
C GLY A 85 -7.78 -4.05 -8.80
N MET A 86 -8.21 -2.84 -8.43
CA MET A 86 -7.44 -1.91 -7.59
C MET A 86 -8.11 -1.67 -6.24
N GLN A 87 -7.30 -1.48 -5.20
CA GLN A 87 -7.74 -1.07 -3.87
C GLN A 87 -7.77 0.46 -3.77
N VAL A 88 -8.64 1.06 -2.94
CA VAL A 88 -8.71 2.52 -2.80
C VAL A 88 -8.61 2.97 -1.35
N GLY A 89 -7.71 3.92 -1.08
CA GLY A 89 -7.50 4.55 0.22
C GLY A 89 -7.54 6.07 0.19
N GLY A 90 -7.42 6.66 1.38
CA GLY A 90 -7.43 8.11 1.60
C GLY A 90 -8.82 8.67 1.89
N GLY A 91 -9.09 8.97 3.16
CA GLY A 91 -10.39 9.48 3.60
C GLY A 91 -11.53 8.44 3.63
N ILE A 92 -11.19 7.15 3.67
CA ILE A 92 -12.19 6.08 3.85
C ILE A 92 -12.72 6.08 5.28
N THR A 93 -14.04 5.98 5.41
CA THR A 93 -14.78 5.93 6.67
C THR A 93 -15.87 4.85 6.59
N GLU A 94 -16.52 4.54 7.71
CA GLU A 94 -17.69 3.63 7.72
C GLU A 94 -18.84 4.13 6.83
N THR A 95 -18.93 5.44 6.57
CA THR A 95 -20.04 6.02 5.79
C THR A 95 -19.83 6.00 4.29
N ASN A 96 -18.58 5.88 3.80
CA ASN A 96 -18.28 5.91 2.36
C ASN A 96 -17.67 4.59 1.82
N ALA A 97 -17.25 3.67 2.68
CA ALA A 97 -16.59 2.43 2.28
C ALA A 97 -17.42 1.62 1.27
N GLN A 98 -18.71 1.44 1.52
CA GLN A 98 -19.59 0.67 0.65
C GLN A 98 -19.76 1.32 -0.73
N GLU A 99 -19.76 2.65 -0.80
CA GLU A 99 -19.85 3.38 -2.06
C GLU A 99 -18.65 3.09 -2.96
N TRP A 100 -17.43 3.13 -2.41
CA TRP A 100 -16.21 2.79 -3.16
C TRP A 100 -16.21 1.35 -3.67
N LEU A 101 -16.67 0.41 -2.84
CA LEU A 101 -16.81 -1.00 -3.24
C LEU A 101 -17.83 -1.14 -4.38
N ASN A 102 -19.00 -0.48 -4.27
CA ASN A 102 -20.03 -0.50 -5.32
C ASN A 102 -19.54 0.13 -6.63
N ASN A 103 -18.69 1.15 -6.53
CA ASN A 103 -18.06 1.80 -7.68
C ASN A 103 -16.98 0.93 -8.35
N GLY A 104 -16.61 -0.21 -7.77
CA GLY A 104 -15.74 -1.21 -8.37
C GLY A 104 -14.36 -1.30 -7.74
N ALA A 105 -14.11 -0.68 -6.58
CA ALA A 105 -12.88 -0.93 -5.84
C ALA A 105 -12.85 -2.40 -5.40
N SER A 106 -11.72 -3.07 -5.56
CA SER A 106 -11.54 -4.46 -5.13
C SER A 106 -11.62 -4.59 -3.61
N LYS A 107 -11.07 -3.60 -2.90
CA LYS A 107 -11.04 -3.40 -1.44
C LYS A 107 -10.94 -1.91 -1.13
N VAL A 108 -11.26 -1.53 0.11
CA VAL A 108 -11.02 -0.18 0.65
C VAL A 108 -9.92 -0.20 1.70
N ILE A 109 -9.12 0.87 1.75
CA ILE A 109 -7.96 1.03 2.63
C ILE A 109 -8.23 2.14 3.64
N VAL A 110 -8.07 1.84 4.93
CA VAL A 110 -8.31 2.79 6.04
C VAL A 110 -7.06 3.03 6.88
N THR A 111 -6.88 4.28 7.30
CA THR A 111 -5.76 4.73 8.17
C THR A 111 -6.29 5.71 9.23
N SER A 112 -6.25 7.03 8.96
CA SER A 112 -6.52 8.12 9.91
C SER A 112 -7.88 8.03 10.60
N TYR A 113 -8.90 7.42 9.96
CA TYR A 113 -10.23 7.25 10.57
C TYR A 113 -10.18 6.40 11.86
N LEU A 114 -9.20 5.51 11.98
CA LEU A 114 -9.01 4.64 13.15
C LEU A 114 -8.37 5.37 14.35
N PHE A 115 -7.93 6.62 14.18
CA PHE A 115 -7.16 7.34 15.18
C PHE A 115 -7.78 8.70 15.57
N PRO A 116 -9.04 8.76 16.04
CA PRO A 116 -9.61 10.01 16.52
C PRO A 116 -8.72 10.64 17.60
N ASN A 117 -8.29 11.89 17.37
CA ASN A 117 -7.35 12.61 18.24
C ASN A 117 -6.03 11.87 18.49
N GLY A 118 -5.56 11.08 17.52
CA GLY A 118 -4.32 10.32 17.62
C GLY A 118 -4.39 9.09 18.52
N LYS A 119 -5.60 8.63 18.88
CA LYS A 119 -5.79 7.44 19.71
C LYS A 119 -6.45 6.31 18.93
N PHE A 120 -5.88 5.11 18.98
CA PHE A 120 -6.46 3.96 18.30
C PHE A 120 -7.86 3.62 18.84
N ASP A 121 -8.84 3.53 17.94
CA ASP A 121 -10.23 3.22 18.24
C ASP A 121 -10.62 1.88 17.57
N GLU A 122 -10.54 0.80 18.34
CA GLU A 122 -10.87 -0.54 17.86
C GLU A 122 -12.34 -0.67 17.46
N ASP A 123 -13.25 0.05 18.13
CA ASP A 123 -14.67 0.00 17.82
C ASP A 123 -14.96 0.57 16.42
N ARG A 124 -14.24 1.62 16.00
CA ARG A 124 -14.28 2.12 14.61
C ARG A 124 -13.84 1.07 13.61
N LEU A 125 -12.73 0.38 13.88
CA LEU A 125 -12.24 -0.70 13.01
C LEU A 125 -13.28 -1.81 12.88
N LYS A 126 -13.88 -2.23 14.00
CA LYS A 126 -14.93 -3.25 14.02
C LYS A 126 -16.18 -2.85 13.22
N ARG A 127 -16.67 -1.61 13.40
CA ARG A 127 -17.82 -1.11 12.62
C ARG A 127 -17.53 -1.05 11.14
N LEU A 128 -16.36 -0.55 10.76
CA LEU A 128 -15.93 -0.49 9.37
C LEU A 128 -15.79 -1.89 8.75
N ALA A 129 -15.20 -2.85 9.48
CA ALA A 129 -15.10 -4.24 9.03
C ALA A 129 -16.47 -4.89 8.83
N ASN A 130 -17.44 -4.61 9.70
CA ASN A 130 -18.83 -5.07 9.53
C ASN A 130 -19.51 -4.43 8.30
N GLN A 131 -19.23 -3.14 8.04
CA GLN A 131 -19.84 -2.40 6.95
C GLN A 131 -19.26 -2.75 5.58
N ALA A 132 -17.94 -2.87 5.47
CA ALA A 132 -17.25 -3.19 4.22
C ALA A 132 -17.15 -4.70 3.96
N GLY A 133 -17.14 -5.50 5.03
CA GLY A 133 -16.74 -6.91 5.02
C GLY A 133 -15.22 -7.05 5.19
N LYS A 134 -14.80 -7.97 6.06
CA LYS A 134 -13.37 -8.24 6.36
C LYS A 134 -12.54 -8.49 5.10
N ASP A 135 -13.06 -9.28 4.16
CA ASP A 135 -12.39 -9.65 2.90
C ASP A 135 -12.22 -8.47 1.93
N LYS A 136 -12.88 -7.35 2.21
CA LYS A 136 -12.85 -6.12 1.42
C LYS A 136 -12.18 -4.95 2.14
N LEU A 137 -11.66 -5.19 3.35
CA LEU A 137 -10.97 -4.20 4.14
C LEU A 137 -9.46 -4.46 4.17
N VAL A 138 -8.71 -3.40 3.93
CA VAL A 138 -7.26 -3.29 4.09
C VAL A 138 -7.02 -2.22 5.15
N VAL A 139 -6.11 -2.48 6.09
CA VAL A 139 -5.69 -1.45 7.05
C VAL A 139 -4.30 -0.98 6.66
N ASP A 140 -4.17 0.32 6.42
CA ASP A 140 -2.87 0.95 6.22
C ASP A 140 -2.32 1.42 7.58
N ILE A 141 -1.14 0.89 7.92
CA ILE A 141 -0.37 1.23 9.11
C ILE A 141 0.83 2.04 8.64
N SER A 142 0.55 3.31 8.36
CA SER A 142 1.55 4.32 8.10
C SER A 142 2.35 4.61 9.37
N CYS A 143 3.68 4.54 9.33
CA CYS A 143 4.52 4.63 10.53
C CYS A 143 5.80 5.45 10.34
N ARG A 144 6.38 5.88 11.46
CA ARG A 144 7.67 6.55 11.53
C ARG A 144 8.58 5.89 12.56
N LYS A 145 9.88 5.85 12.28
CA LYS A 145 10.90 5.30 13.16
C LYS A 145 11.16 6.25 14.33
N ARG A 146 11.26 5.70 15.53
CA ARG A 146 11.56 6.35 16.79
C ARG A 146 12.67 5.57 17.48
N GLU A 147 13.16 6.09 18.61
CA GLU A 147 14.26 5.48 19.36
C GLU A 147 14.05 4.00 19.66
N ASN A 148 12.80 3.60 19.98
CA ASN A 148 12.44 2.24 20.38
C ASN A 148 11.51 1.52 19.38
N GLY A 149 11.67 1.74 18.07
CA GLY A 149 10.90 1.06 17.02
C GLY A 149 10.08 2.01 16.16
N TRP A 150 8.83 1.69 15.85
CA TRP A 150 7.97 2.50 14.99
C TRP A 150 6.67 2.87 15.67
N VAL A 151 6.21 4.09 15.41
CA VAL A 151 4.92 4.61 15.89
C VAL A 151 4.05 4.95 14.70
N VAL A 152 2.78 4.57 14.77
CA VAL A 152 1.80 4.86 13.72
C VAL A 152 1.60 6.37 13.62
N ALA A 153 1.62 6.86 12.38
CA ALA A 153 1.45 8.25 12.03
C ALA A 153 0.22 8.43 11.12
N MET A 154 -0.56 9.47 11.39
CA MET A 154 -1.77 9.82 10.65
C MET A 154 -1.66 11.22 10.03
N ASN A 155 -2.69 11.64 9.28
CA ASN A 155 -2.80 12.96 8.65
C ASN A 155 -1.61 13.30 7.74
N GLY A 156 -1.32 12.43 6.77
CA GLY A 156 -0.14 12.60 5.89
C GLY A 156 1.17 12.46 6.67
N TRP A 157 1.24 11.48 7.58
CA TRP A 157 2.41 11.15 8.39
C TRP A 157 2.91 12.26 9.34
N LYS A 158 2.09 13.27 9.64
CA LYS A 158 2.48 14.40 10.50
C LYS A 158 2.19 14.16 11.98
N THR A 159 1.08 13.50 12.28
CA THR A 159 0.62 13.31 13.67
C THR A 159 0.97 11.90 14.12
N LEU A 160 1.86 11.77 15.10
CA LEU A 160 2.06 10.49 15.79
C LEU A 160 0.84 10.13 16.64
N THR A 161 0.54 8.85 16.68
CA THR A 161 -0.56 8.29 17.48
C THR A 161 -0.02 7.60 18.74
N ASP A 162 -0.91 7.07 19.57
CA ASP A 162 -0.57 6.25 20.74
C ASP A 162 -0.26 4.77 20.41
N MET A 163 -0.35 4.38 19.13
CA MET A 163 -0.14 3.00 18.70
C MET A 163 1.28 2.80 18.17
N ALA A 164 2.01 1.90 18.82
CA ALA A 164 3.27 1.38 18.31
C ALA A 164 3.02 0.28 17.26
N VAL A 165 3.92 0.12 16.30
CA VAL A 165 3.92 -1.01 15.36
C VAL A 165 4.68 -2.16 16.01
N THR A 166 3.94 -3.14 16.52
CA THR A 166 4.48 -4.34 17.19
C THR A 166 3.70 -5.56 16.73
N LYS A 167 4.17 -6.75 17.11
CA LYS A 167 3.47 -8.00 16.82
C LYS A 167 2.02 -7.98 17.34
N GLU A 168 1.82 -7.50 18.55
CA GLU A 168 0.51 -7.46 19.21
C GLU A 168 -0.44 -6.51 18.50
N SER A 169 0.06 -5.35 18.08
CA SER A 169 -0.75 -4.34 17.39
C SER A 169 -1.10 -4.76 15.96
N ILE A 170 -0.18 -5.44 15.26
CA ILE A 170 -0.46 -6.12 13.98
C ILE A 170 -1.55 -7.18 14.16
N GLN A 171 -1.36 -8.12 15.10
CA GLN A 171 -2.33 -9.20 15.35
C GLN A 171 -3.71 -8.67 15.73
N LEU A 172 -3.78 -7.58 16.49
CA LEU A 172 -5.04 -6.91 16.84
C LEU A 172 -5.82 -6.48 15.59
N VAL A 173 -5.13 -5.84 14.64
CA VAL A 173 -5.69 -5.29 13.40
C VAL A 173 -6.09 -6.39 12.42
N GLU A 174 -5.26 -7.43 12.25
CA GLU A 174 -5.51 -8.56 11.33
C GLU A 174 -6.82 -9.32 11.64
N ARG A 175 -7.37 -9.16 12.85
CA ARG A 175 -8.69 -9.72 13.20
C ARG A 175 -9.81 -9.15 12.33
N TYR A 176 -9.66 -7.91 11.84
CA TYR A 176 -10.72 -7.14 11.21
C TYR A 176 -10.50 -6.85 9.72
N CYS A 177 -9.30 -7.03 9.20
CA CYS A 177 -8.98 -6.84 7.78
C CYS A 177 -8.44 -8.11 7.13
N SER A 178 -8.39 -8.11 5.80
CA SER A 178 -7.87 -9.23 5.01
C SER A 178 -6.47 -8.98 4.46
N GLU A 179 -6.00 -7.73 4.47
CA GLU A 179 -4.64 -7.36 4.10
C GLU A 179 -4.15 -6.16 4.92
N LEU A 180 -2.83 -6.00 4.96
CA LEU A 180 -2.14 -4.85 5.53
C LEU A 180 -1.37 -4.09 4.44
N LEU A 181 -1.35 -2.78 4.57
CA LEU A 181 -0.44 -1.90 3.83
C LEU A 181 0.42 -1.16 4.86
N ILE A 182 1.74 -1.18 4.71
CA ILE A 182 2.67 -0.55 5.66
C ILE A 182 3.45 0.52 4.91
N HIS A 183 3.17 1.79 5.21
CA HIS A 183 4.00 2.90 4.73
C HIS A 183 5.09 3.26 5.75
N ALA A 184 6.35 3.19 5.34
CA ALA A 184 7.48 3.68 6.12
C ALA A 184 7.82 5.12 5.73
N ALA A 185 7.17 6.07 6.41
CA ALA A 185 7.13 7.47 5.97
C ALA A 185 8.50 8.17 5.97
N ASP A 186 9.45 7.74 6.82
CA ASP A 186 10.77 8.37 6.92
C ASP A 186 11.70 8.02 5.74
N VAL A 187 11.39 6.97 4.97
CA VAL A 187 12.15 6.59 3.75
C VAL A 187 11.35 6.80 2.47
N GLU A 188 10.08 7.17 2.58
CA GLU A 188 9.16 7.27 1.45
C GLU A 188 9.57 8.36 0.44
N GLY A 189 9.62 7.96 -0.83
CA GLY A 189 10.02 8.84 -1.94
C GLY A 189 11.51 9.19 -1.99
N LEU A 190 12.35 8.75 -1.04
CA LEU A 190 13.78 9.05 -1.04
C LEU A 190 14.59 8.22 -2.03
N CYS A 191 14.09 7.05 -2.42
CA CYS A 191 14.80 6.10 -3.30
C CYS A 191 16.21 5.73 -2.76
N GLN A 192 16.34 5.58 -1.44
CA GLN A 192 17.61 5.30 -0.76
C GLN A 192 17.67 3.90 -0.11
N GLY A 193 16.64 3.09 -0.30
CA GLY A 193 16.49 1.77 0.30
C GLY A 193 15.34 1.71 1.31
N ILE A 194 14.84 0.49 1.50
CA ILE A 194 13.76 0.16 2.44
C ILE A 194 14.25 0.20 3.90
N ASP A 195 13.30 0.25 4.83
CA ASP A 195 13.58 -0.05 6.25
C ASP A 195 13.66 -1.57 6.44
N GLU A 196 14.88 -2.11 6.30
CA GLU A 196 15.15 -3.55 6.38
C GLU A 196 14.75 -4.17 7.72
N GLU A 197 14.90 -3.42 8.81
CA GLU A 197 14.54 -3.89 10.15
C GLU A 197 13.02 -4.06 10.25
N LEU A 198 12.25 -3.07 9.78
CA LEU A 198 10.79 -3.15 9.74
C LEU A 198 10.32 -4.33 8.87
N VAL A 199 10.88 -4.50 7.67
CA VAL A 199 10.50 -5.60 6.77
C VAL A 199 10.79 -6.97 7.39
N THR A 200 11.93 -7.12 8.06
CA THR A 200 12.28 -8.34 8.79
C THR A 200 11.23 -8.64 9.86
N ARG A 201 10.89 -7.64 10.67
CA ARG A 201 9.87 -7.76 11.72
C ARG A 201 8.49 -8.07 11.16
N LEU A 202 8.08 -7.45 10.07
CA LEU A 202 6.82 -7.76 9.40
C LEU A 202 6.76 -9.23 8.96
N GLY A 203 7.85 -9.79 8.42
CA GLY A 203 7.92 -11.23 8.10
C GLY A 203 7.71 -12.15 9.31
N GLU A 204 8.09 -11.70 10.51
CA GLU A 204 7.85 -12.43 11.76
C GLU A 204 6.41 -12.26 12.28
N TRP A 205 5.81 -11.09 12.07
CA TRP A 205 4.57 -10.68 12.74
C TRP A 205 3.30 -10.97 11.94
N VAL A 206 3.32 -10.76 10.63
CA VAL A 206 2.10 -10.84 9.81
C VAL A 206 1.65 -12.28 9.58
N SER A 207 0.33 -12.46 9.59
CA SER A 207 -0.35 -13.71 9.27
C SER A 207 -1.26 -13.61 8.03
N ILE A 208 -1.57 -12.40 7.59
CA ILE A 208 -2.32 -12.12 6.35
C ILE A 208 -1.42 -11.40 5.32
N PRO A 209 -1.82 -11.28 4.03
CA PRO A 209 -1.02 -10.57 3.04
C PRO A 209 -0.68 -9.15 3.48
N CYS A 210 0.59 -8.78 3.32
CA CYS A 210 1.12 -7.50 3.74
C CYS A 210 1.92 -6.89 2.59
N THR A 211 1.66 -5.62 2.29
CA THR A 211 2.41 -4.84 1.31
C THR A 211 3.20 -3.76 2.03
N TYR A 212 4.49 -3.66 1.74
CA TYR A 212 5.35 -2.58 2.21
C TYR A 212 5.52 -1.51 1.12
N ALA A 213 5.47 -0.24 1.53
CA ALA A 213 5.69 0.92 0.68
C ALA A 213 6.63 1.92 1.38
N GLY A 214 7.65 2.38 0.65
CA GLY A 214 8.63 3.35 1.13
C GLY A 214 10.07 2.99 0.76
N GLY A 215 10.89 3.97 0.37
CA GLY A 215 12.34 3.79 0.23
C GLY A 215 12.86 3.02 -0.98
N ALA A 216 12.04 2.17 -1.60
CA ALA A 216 12.46 1.26 -2.67
C ALA A 216 13.24 1.98 -3.79
N LYS A 217 14.49 1.60 -4.01
CA LYS A 217 15.44 2.30 -4.88
C LYS A 217 15.60 1.66 -6.26
N ASP A 218 15.67 0.33 -6.32
CA ASP A 218 15.91 -0.44 -7.54
C ASP A 218 15.35 -1.87 -7.39
N ILE A 219 15.37 -2.65 -8.48
CA ILE A 219 14.77 -4.00 -8.53
C ILE A 219 15.32 -4.96 -7.46
N SER A 220 16.55 -4.76 -6.99
CA SER A 220 17.16 -5.62 -5.96
C SER A 220 16.42 -5.54 -4.63
N ASP A 221 15.71 -4.45 -4.36
CA ASP A 221 14.91 -4.31 -3.13
C ASP A 221 13.75 -5.30 -3.09
N LEU A 222 13.20 -5.73 -4.24
CA LEU A 222 12.15 -6.76 -4.24
C LEU A 222 12.70 -8.12 -3.77
N ALA A 223 13.90 -8.49 -4.23
CA ALA A 223 14.58 -9.70 -3.77
C ALA A 223 15.04 -9.58 -2.31
N LEU A 224 15.43 -8.38 -1.88
CA LEU A 224 15.78 -8.10 -0.49
C LEU A 224 14.57 -8.28 0.43
N VAL A 225 13.41 -7.70 0.08
CA VAL A 225 12.14 -7.87 0.82
C VAL A 225 11.74 -9.34 0.88
N ASP A 226 11.84 -10.07 -0.23
CA ASP A 226 11.55 -11.51 -0.27
C ASP A 226 12.41 -12.29 0.72
N ARG A 227 13.72 -12.01 0.75
CA ARG A 227 14.66 -12.65 1.67
C ARG A 227 14.37 -12.30 3.14
N LEU A 228 14.20 -11.01 3.45
CA LEU A 228 14.02 -10.53 4.83
C LEU A 228 12.68 -10.98 5.42
N SER A 229 11.63 -11.03 4.60
CA SER A 229 10.27 -11.38 5.04
C SER A 229 9.91 -12.86 4.84
N ASN A 230 10.84 -13.67 4.31
CA ASN A 230 10.57 -15.04 3.88
C ASN A 230 9.37 -15.14 2.91
N GLY A 231 9.27 -14.16 2.00
CA GLY A 231 8.21 -14.06 0.99
C GLY A 231 6.83 -13.70 1.52
N LYS A 232 6.70 -13.20 2.76
CA LYS A 232 5.42 -12.81 3.37
C LYS A 232 5.02 -11.36 3.11
N VAL A 233 5.98 -10.50 2.78
CA VAL A 233 5.75 -9.07 2.53
C VAL A 233 5.98 -8.78 1.07
N ASP A 234 5.04 -8.10 0.43
CA ASP A 234 5.16 -7.60 -0.94
C ASP A 234 5.73 -6.18 -0.97
N LEU A 235 6.16 -5.71 -2.14
CA LEU A 235 6.80 -4.40 -2.28
C LEU A 235 6.12 -3.53 -3.32
N THR A 236 5.92 -2.26 -2.96
CA THR A 236 5.48 -1.19 -3.85
C THR A 236 6.66 -0.32 -4.28
N PHE A 237 6.68 0.06 -5.55
CA PHE A 237 7.63 1.00 -6.14
C PHE A 237 6.89 2.23 -6.67
N GLY A 238 7.27 3.40 -6.14
CA GLY A 238 6.73 4.70 -6.53
C GLY A 238 7.80 5.54 -7.25
N SER A 239 8.38 6.53 -6.57
CA SER A 239 9.36 7.48 -7.12
C SER A 239 10.54 6.90 -7.91
N SER A 240 10.97 5.66 -7.64
CA SER A 240 12.08 5.02 -8.36
C SER A 240 11.68 4.42 -9.71
N LEU A 241 10.38 4.27 -9.97
CA LEU A 241 9.81 3.58 -11.12
C LEU A 241 9.73 4.49 -12.35
N ASP A 242 10.16 3.97 -13.50
CA ASP A 242 10.27 4.71 -14.77
C ASP A 242 8.95 5.26 -15.33
N ILE A 243 7.82 4.56 -15.15
CA ILE A 243 6.49 5.07 -15.53
C ILE A 243 6.07 6.30 -14.71
N PHE A 244 6.76 6.58 -13.60
CA PHE A 244 6.64 7.80 -12.81
C PHE A 244 7.88 8.70 -12.91
N GLY A 245 8.64 8.62 -14.01
CA GLY A 245 9.82 9.46 -14.25
C GLY A 245 11.06 9.07 -13.43
N GLY A 246 10.97 8.01 -12.62
CA GLY A 246 12.10 7.44 -11.89
C GLY A 246 13.14 6.81 -12.83
N LYS A 247 14.32 6.52 -12.29
CA LYS A 247 15.43 5.87 -13.02
C LYS A 247 15.98 4.63 -12.32
N GLY A 248 15.39 4.27 -11.18
CA GLY A 248 15.89 3.21 -10.32
C GLY A 248 15.46 1.81 -10.78
N VAL A 249 14.24 1.69 -11.31
CA VAL A 249 13.71 0.42 -11.80
C VAL A 249 12.79 0.61 -13.00
N LYS A 250 12.83 -0.33 -13.94
CA LYS A 250 11.92 -0.36 -15.08
C LYS A 250 10.66 -1.13 -14.74
N PHE A 251 9.50 -0.61 -15.16
CA PHE A 251 8.21 -1.28 -14.99
C PHE A 251 8.20 -2.68 -15.62
N THR A 252 8.83 -2.86 -16.78
CA THR A 252 8.90 -4.18 -17.45
C THR A 252 9.65 -5.23 -16.63
N ASP A 253 10.65 -4.81 -15.86
CA ASP A 253 11.43 -5.72 -15.01
C ASP A 253 10.59 -6.17 -13.81
N LEU A 254 9.79 -5.28 -13.24
CA LEU A 254 8.84 -5.60 -12.18
C LEU A 254 7.71 -6.52 -12.65
N VAL A 255 7.15 -6.28 -13.85
CA VAL A 255 6.15 -7.18 -14.47
C VAL A 255 6.70 -8.59 -14.62
N LYS A 256 7.94 -8.72 -15.10
CA LYS A 256 8.61 -10.01 -15.23
C LYS A 256 8.79 -10.69 -13.87
N ALA A 257 9.32 -9.96 -12.88
CA ALA A 257 9.55 -10.49 -11.54
C ALA A 257 8.25 -10.95 -10.86
N ASP A 258 7.16 -10.17 -11.00
CA ASP A 258 5.85 -10.54 -10.45
C ASP A 258 5.29 -11.81 -11.09
N LYS A 259 5.40 -11.94 -12.42
CA LYS A 259 4.99 -13.14 -13.14
C LYS A 259 5.76 -14.37 -12.65
N GLU A 260 7.08 -14.25 -12.51
CA GLU A 260 7.93 -15.33 -11.98
C GLU A 260 7.52 -15.72 -10.55
N ALA A 261 7.25 -14.74 -9.67
CA ALA A 261 6.78 -14.99 -8.31
C ALA A 261 5.43 -15.73 -8.27
N LYS A 262 4.48 -15.37 -9.14
CA LYS A 262 3.18 -16.04 -9.27
C LYS A 262 3.28 -17.46 -9.82
N GLU A 263 4.18 -17.72 -10.76
CA GLU A 263 4.40 -19.05 -11.33
C GLU A 263 4.97 -20.03 -10.29
N HIS A 264 5.88 -19.57 -9.43
CA HIS A 264 6.39 -20.36 -8.31
C HIS A 264 5.29 -20.78 -7.33
N LEU A 265 4.31 -19.89 -7.07
CA LEU A 265 3.17 -20.22 -6.22
C LEU A 265 2.34 -21.37 -6.81
N LYS A 266 2.04 -21.32 -8.11
CA LYS A 266 1.23 -22.33 -8.81
C LYS A 266 1.90 -23.71 -8.85
N CYS A 267 3.22 -23.76 -9.10
CA CYS A 267 3.97 -25.01 -9.14
C CYS A 267 3.89 -25.76 -7.80
N THR A 268 3.90 -25.02 -6.69
CA THR A 268 3.74 -25.61 -5.35
C THR A 268 2.38 -26.25 -5.13
N THR A 269 1.30 -25.62 -5.61
CA THR A 269 -0.07 -26.12 -5.42
C THR A 269 -0.40 -27.37 -6.26
N CYS A 270 0.29 -27.60 -7.38
CA CYS A 270 0.06 -28.76 -8.25
C CYS A 270 0.75 -30.03 -7.76
N ILE A 271 1.84 -29.93 -7.00
CA ILE A 271 2.55 -31.11 -6.47
C ILE A 271 1.71 -31.82 -5.39
N ASP A 272 0.85 -31.09 -4.68
CA ASP A 272 -0.03 -31.66 -3.65
C ASP A 272 -1.34 -32.28 -4.21
N SER A 273 -1.60 -32.16 -5.52
CA SER A 273 -2.79 -32.76 -6.17
C SER A 273 -2.52 -34.08 -6.90
N ASP A 274 -1.27 -34.51 -7.04
CA ASP A 274 -0.90 -35.78 -7.71
C ASP A 274 -0.67 -36.92 -6.72
N THR A 275 -1.62 -37.14 -5.80
CA THR A 275 -1.76 -38.40 -5.07
C THR A 275 -3.12 -39.04 -5.39
N CYS A 276 -3.12 -39.87 -6.44
CA CYS A 276 -4.04 -40.98 -6.61
C CYS A 276 -3.25 -42.17 -7.18
#